data_AF-A0A955PK29-F1
#
_entry.id   AF-A0A955PK29-F1
#
_cell.length_a   1.000
_cell.length_b   1.000
_cell.length_c   1.000
_cell.angle_alpha   90.00
_cell.angle_beta   90.00
_cell.angle_gamma   90.00
#
_symmetry.space_group_name_H-M   'P 1'
#
loop_
_entity.id
_entity.type
_entity.pdbx_description
1 polymer ?
#
loop_
_entity_poly.entity_id
_entity_poly.type
_entity_poly.pdbx_seq_one_letter_code
_entity_poly.pdbx_strand_id
1 'polypeptide(L)' 'MSKPYKFPTTGDVFLLKDNEGSLRGVFHTDEEGNPAFRLLDSDGNAKVELTITPDGAGSIVLYDKDGKPYFQVP' A
#
# COMPACT_ATOMS: atom_id res chain seq x y z
N MET A 1 12.55 14.14 10.61
CA MET A 1 11.50 13.14 10.91
C MET A 1 10.35 13.37 9.94
N SER A 2 10.19 12.51 8.93
CA SER A 2 9.01 12.52 8.07
C SER A 2 7.79 12.18 8.94
N LYS A 3 6.68 12.88 8.74
CA LYS A 3 5.43 12.55 9.43
C LYS A 3 5.04 11.12 9.02
N PRO A 4 4.65 10.24 9.95
CA PRO A 4 4.21 8.90 9.57
C PRO A 4 3.02 9.06 8.62
N TYR A 5 3.07 8.35 7.49
CA TYR A 5 1.92 8.20 6.61
C TYR A 5 0.79 7.59 7.45
N LYS A 6 -0.31 8.33 7.60
CA LYS A 6 -1.51 7.81 8.26
C LYS A 6 -2.30 7.06 7.21
N PHE A 7 -2.37 5.74 7.31
CA PHE A 7 -3.37 4.97 6.58
C PHE A 7 -4.72 5.28 7.23
N PRO A 8 -5.67 5.90 6.52
CA PRO A 8 -7.02 6.01 7.02
C PRO A 8 -7.65 4.61 6.95
N THR A 9 -7.72 3.92 8.09
CA THR A 9 -8.17 2.52 8.19
C THR A 9 -9.26 2.41 9.23
N THR A 10 -10.29 1.62 8.95
CA THR A 10 -11.36 1.29 9.91
C THR A 10 -11.21 -0.11 10.51
N GLY A 11 -10.34 -0.96 9.95
CA GLY A 11 -10.08 -2.34 10.40
C GLY A 11 -8.64 -2.64 10.80
N ASP A 12 -8.32 -3.93 10.88
CA ASP A 12 -6.98 -4.42 11.26
C ASP A 12 -5.91 -3.95 10.27
N VAL A 13 -4.72 -3.68 10.82
CA VAL A 13 -3.55 -3.26 10.05
C VAL A 13 -2.38 -4.16 10.41
N PHE A 14 -1.82 -4.83 9.41
CA PHE A 14 -0.57 -5.57 9.55
C PHE A 14 0.56 -4.77 8.90
N LEU A 15 1.60 -4.47 9.69
CA LEU A 15 2.74 -3.68 9.25
C LEU A 15 3.94 -4.60 9.01
N LEU A 16 4.49 -4.56 7.80
CA LEU A 16 5.79 -5.16 7.51
C LEU A 16 6.86 -4.11 7.80
N LYS A 17 7.76 -4.40 8.73
CA LYS A 17 8.90 -3.55 9.07
C LYS A 17 10.21 -4.27 8.81
N ASP A 18 11.25 -3.53 8.45
CA ASP A 18 12.61 -4.07 8.42
C ASP A 18 13.25 -4.13 9.81
N ASN A 19 14.51 -4.54 9.86
CA ASN A 19 15.32 -4.65 11.08
C ASN A 19 15.57 -3.31 11.78
N GLU A 20 15.47 -2.19 11.07
CA GLU A 20 15.59 -0.83 11.62
C GLU A 20 14.23 -0.29 12.09
N GLY A 21 13.15 -1.06 11.89
CA GLY A 21 11.80 -0.67 12.24
C GLY A 21 11.11 0.22 11.19
N SER A 22 11.74 0.43 10.04
CA SER A 22 11.18 1.20 8.94
C SER A 22 10.09 0.41 8.21
N LEU A 23 9.02 1.09 7.82
CA LEU A 23 7.86 0.45 7.18
C LEU A 23 8.20 0.06 5.73
N ARG A 24 7.98 -1.21 5.39
CA ARG A 24 8.23 -1.80 4.06
C ARG A 24 6.97 -2.33 3.39
N GLY A 25 5.88 -2.41 4.12
CA GLY A 25 4.59 -2.79 3.56
C GLY A 25 3.47 -2.69 4.58
N VAL A 26 2.25 -2.70 4.05
CA VAL A 26 1.03 -2.65 4.85
C VAL A 26 -0.02 -3.57 4.23
N PHE A 27 -0.71 -4.34 5.08
CA PHE A 27 -1.94 -5.01 4.72
C PHE A 27 -3.05 -4.44 5.60
N HIS A 28 -4.08 -3.87 4.98
CA HIS A 28 -5.14 -3.17 5.69
C HIS A 28 -6.46 -3.22 4.93
N THR A 29 -7.51 -2.74 5.59
CA THR A 29 -8.75 -2.29 4.95
C THR A 29 -8.78 -0.76 4.97
N ASP A 30 -9.16 -0.16 3.85
CA ASP A 30 -9.38 1.30 3.78
C ASP A 30 -10.68 1.70 4.51
N GLU A 31 -11.03 2.99 4.48
CA GLU A 31 -12.24 3.50 5.16
C GLU A 31 -13.55 2.92 4.61
N GLU A 32 -13.54 2.46 3.36
CA GLU A 32 -14.67 1.82 2.69
C GLU A 32 -14.71 0.30 2.95
N GLY A 33 -13.71 -0.24 3.66
CA GLY A 33 -13.59 -1.65 3.99
C GLY A 33 -12.93 -2.49 2.89
N ASN A 34 -12.39 -1.87 1.85
CA ASN A 34 -11.74 -2.60 0.77
C ASN A 34 -10.34 -3.06 1.20
N PRO A 35 -9.98 -4.34 1.01
CA PRO A 35 -8.66 -4.83 1.36
C PRO A 35 -7.59 -4.32 0.38
N ALA A 36 -6.45 -3.93 0.94
CA ALA A 36 -5.30 -3.46 0.20
C ALA A 36 -3.99 -3.98 0.82
N PHE A 37 -3.10 -4.47 -0.04
CA PHE A 37 -1.72 -4.82 0.28
C PHE A 37 -0.77 -3.93 -0.51
N ARG A 38 0.14 -3.25 0.18
CA ARG A 38 1.13 -2.35 -0.45
C ARG A 38 2.54 -2.70 -0.02
N LEU A 39 3.48 -2.70 -0.97
CA LEU A 39 4.92 -2.73 -0.70
C LEU A 39 5.52 -1.36 -0.92
N LEU A 40 6.36 -0.91 0.01
CA LEU A 40 6.90 0.44 0.06
C LEU A 40 8.42 0.45 -0.19
N ASP A 41 8.91 1.51 -0.81
CA ASP A 41 10.34 1.81 -0.87
C ASP A 41 10.87 2.37 0.48
N SER A 42 12.15 2.74 0.52
CA SER A 42 12.78 3.32 1.73
C SER A 42 12.24 4.67 2.15
N ASP A 43 11.62 5.40 1.24
CA ASP A 43 11.03 6.70 1.50
C ASP A 43 9.56 6.57 1.91
N GLY A 44 9.02 5.34 1.89
CA GLY A 44 7.64 5.03 2.24
C GLY A 44 6.67 5.13 1.07
N ASN A 45 7.14 5.26 -0.17
CA ASN A 45 6.28 5.31 -1.35
C ASN A 45 5.89 3.91 -1.79
N ALA A 46 4.63 3.71 -2.17
CA ALA A 46 4.20 2.43 -2.73
C ALA A 46 4.88 2.15 -4.08
N LYS A 47 5.38 0.92 -4.23
CA LYS A 47 5.94 0.39 -5.49
C LYS A 47 5.14 -0.79 -6.04
N VAL A 48 4.35 -1.44 -5.18
CA VAL A 48 3.40 -2.48 -5.56
C VAL A 48 2.13 -2.25 -4.76
N GLU A 49 0.98 -2.31 -5.44
CA GLU A 49 -0.33 -2.33 -4.81
C GLU A 49 -1.15 -3.51 -5.33
N LEU A 50 -1.75 -4.26 -4.41
CA LEU A 50 -2.77 -5.27 -4.68
C LEU A 50 -4.04 -4.81 -3.93
N THR A 51 -5.13 -4.59 -4.66
CA THR A 51 -6.35 -4.02 -4.07
C THR A 51 -7.58 -4.75 -4.58
N ILE A 52 -8.65 -4.72 -3.78
CA ILE A 52 -10.00 -4.92 -4.28
C ILE A 52 -10.62 -3.53 -4.46
N THR A 53 -11.16 -3.25 -5.63
CA THR A 53 -11.84 -1.99 -5.93
C THR A 53 -13.26 -1.99 -5.35
N PRO A 54 -13.91 -0.82 -5.19
CA PRO A 54 -15.27 -0.75 -4.63
C PRO A 54 -16.34 -1.54 -5.39
N ASP A 55 -16.13 -1.83 -6.67
CA ASP A 55 -17.00 -2.69 -7.50
C ASP A 55 -16.66 -4.19 -7.39
N GLY A 56 -15.69 -4.56 -6.55
CA GLY A 56 -15.28 -5.93 -6.27
C GLY A 56 -14.23 -6.51 -7.23
N ALA A 57 -13.71 -5.72 -8.18
CA ALA A 57 -12.64 -6.17 -9.07
C ALA A 57 -11.28 -6.21 -8.34
N GLY A 58 -10.38 -7.08 -8.81
CA GLY A 58 -9.05 -7.24 -8.25
C GLY A 58 -8.01 -6.51 -9.08
N SER A 59 -7.32 -5.54 -8.48
CA SER A 59 -6.35 -4.69 -9.18
C SER A 59 -4.92 -4.93 -8.71
N ILE A 60 -3.98 -4.85 -9.66
CA ILE A 60 -2.53 -4.85 -9.41
C ILE A 60 -1.91 -3.64 -10.10
N VAL A 61 -1.13 -2.85 -9.35
CA VAL A 61 -0.36 -1.71 -9.88
C VAL A 61 1.11 -1.84 -9.52
N LEU A 62 1.99 -1.65 -10.50
CA LEU A 62 3.44 -1.53 -10.30
C LEU A 62 3.91 -0.13 -10.70
N TYR A 63 4.66 0.50 -9.80
CA TYR A 63 5.16 1.87 -9.96
C TYR A 63 6.65 1.87 -10.23
N ASP A 64 7.09 2.76 -11.11
CA ASP A 64 8.49 2.96 -11.40
C ASP A 64 9.19 3.74 -10.27
N LYS A 65 10.48 4.05 -10.46
CA LYS A 65 11.27 4.79 -9.48
C LYS A 65 10.68 6.18 -9.16
N ASP A 66 10.02 6.82 -10.12
CA ASP A 66 9.46 8.17 -10.00
C ASP A 66 8.01 8.15 -9.48
N GLY A 67 7.46 6.97 -9.20
CA GLY A 67 6.10 6.80 -8.69
C GLY A 67 5.03 6.78 -9.79
N LYS A 68 5.43 6.59 -11.05
CA LYS A 68 4.49 6.46 -12.17
C LYS A 68 4.13 4.99 -12.39
N PRO A 69 2.84 4.65 -12.58
CA PRO A 69 2.46 3.30 -12.99
C PRO A 69 3.10 2.94 -14.33
N TYR A 70 3.78 1.79 -14.38
CA TYR A 70 4.28 1.20 -15.63
C TYR A 70 3.59 -0.12 -15.98
N PHE A 71 2.88 -0.71 -15.02
CA PHE A 71 2.01 -1.85 -15.23
C PHE A 71 0.77 -1.69 -14.34
N GLN A 72 -0.40 -1.94 -14.92
CA GLN A 72 -1.67 -1.92 -14.22
C GLN A 72 -2.61 -2.93 -14.86
N VAL A 73 -3.21 -3.78 -14.03
CA VAL A 73 -4.35 -4.62 -14.41
C VAL A 73 -5.49 -4.33 -13.43
N PRO A 74 -6.68 -3.95 -13.93
CA PRO A 74 -7.89 -3.87 -13.13
C PRO A 74 -8.56 -5.23 -12.93
#